data_AF-A0A7H4MEV7-F1
#
_entry.id   AF-A0A7H4MEV7-F1
#
_cell.length_a   1.000
_cell.length_b   1.000
_cell.length_c   1.000
_cell.angle_alpha   90.00
_cell.angle_beta   90.00
_cell.angle_gamma   90.00
#
_symmetry.space_group_name_H-M   'P 1'
#
loop_
_entity.id
_entity.type
_entity.pdbx_description
1 polymer ?
#
loop_
_entity_poly.entity_id
_entity_poly.type
_entity_poly.pdbx_seq_one_letter_code
_entity_poly.pdbx_strand_id
1 'polypeptide(L)' 'MPSAVAWGLQRFAQLTERLDEALAQQQRTASTEAHFAWLVPLLEEYYDPMYRYQLGKKAGKIIFRGNWQEVAAWLAK' A
#
# COMPACT_ATOMS: atom_id res chain seq x y z
N MET A 1 10.98 1.41 23.39
CA MET A 1 10.38 2.53 22.63
C MET A 1 11.34 3.41 21.79
N PRO A 2 12.69 3.34 21.88
CA PRO A 2 13.55 4.10 20.95
C PRO A 2 13.78 3.42 19.58
N SER A 3 13.53 2.10 19.43
CA SER A 3 13.82 1.40 18.17
C SER A 3 12.74 1.55 17.08
N ALA A 4 11.48 1.78 17.44
CA ALA A 4 10.39 1.84 16.46
C ALA A 4 10.44 3.09 15.57
N VAL A 5 10.87 4.23 16.13
CA VAL A 5 11.07 5.49 15.39
C VAL A 5 12.26 5.37 14.43
N ALA A 6 13.36 4.76 14.89
CA ALA A 6 14.55 4.53 14.06
C ALA A 6 14.25 3.57 12.89
N TRP A 7 13.49 2.50 13.14
CA TRP A 7 13.03 1.58 12.09
C TRP A 7 12.11 2.25 11.06
N GLY A 8 11.23 3.16 11.50
CA GLY A 8 10.39 3.95 10.61
C GLY A 8 11.21 4.85 9.66
N LEU A 9 12.24 5.52 10.19
CA LEU A 9 13.14 6.37 9.39
C LEU A 9 13.98 5.57 8.40
N GLN A 10 14.49 4.40 8.79
CA GLN A 10 15.27 3.54 7.89
C GLN A 10 14.42 3.03 6.72
N ARG A 11 13.18 2.59 7.00
CA ARG A 11 12.24 2.17 5.96
C ARG A 11 11.86 3.33 5.05
N PHE A 12 11.65 4.53 5.60
CA PHE A 12 11.38 5.71 4.82
C PHE A 12 12.53 6.04 3.84
N ALA A 13 13.78 5.97 4.29
CA ALA A 13 14.95 6.18 3.44
C ALA A 13 15.00 5.17 2.27
N GLN A 14 14.80 3.87 2.56
CA GLN A 14 14.77 2.82 1.53
C GLN A 14 13.66 3.01 0.50
N LEU A 15 12.46 3.43 0.94
CA LEU A 15 11.36 3.72 0.02
C LEU A 15 11.65 4.96 -0.84
N THR A 16 12.37 5.94 -0.29
CA THR A 16 12.77 7.16 -1.00
C THR A 16 13.80 6.84 -2.09
N GLU A 17 14.81 6.03 -1.77
CA GLU A 17 15.80 5.57 -2.76
C GLU A 17 15.14 4.87 -3.95
N ARG A 18 14.19 3.96 -3.67
CA ARG A 18 13.43 3.26 -4.73
C ARG A 18 12.53 4.18 -5.55
N LEU A 19 12.00 5.24 -4.94
CA LEU A 19 11.25 6.26 -5.66
C LEU A 19 12.16 7.02 -6.63
N ASP A 20 13.35 7.43 -6.18
CA ASP A 20 14.32 8.15 -7.03
C ASP A 20 14.77 7.28 -8.22
N GLU A 21 15.03 5.99 -7.99
CA GLU A 21 15.33 5.02 -9.05
C GLU A 21 14.17 4.89 -10.06
N ALA A 22 12.93 4.79 -9.56
CA ALA A 22 11.74 4.68 -10.40
C ALA A 22 11.53 5.93 -11.27
N LEU A 23 11.70 7.13 -10.69
CA LEU A 23 11.61 8.40 -11.40
C LEU A 23 12.66 8.48 -12.52
N ALA A 24 13.91 8.11 -12.23
CA ALA A 24 14.98 8.10 -13.21
C ALA A 24 14.68 7.10 -14.36
N GLN A 25 14.08 5.95 -14.05
CA GLN A 25 13.69 4.97 -15.06
C GLN A 25 12.53 5.46 -15.93
N GLN A 26 11.51 6.07 -15.33
CA GLN A 26 10.39 6.65 -16.05
C GLN A 26 10.86 7.73 -17.01
N GLN A 27 11.77 8.60 -16.59
CA GLN A 27 12.34 9.64 -17.46
C GLN A 27 13.05 9.06 -18.69
N ARG A 28 13.76 7.94 -18.55
CA ARG A 28 14.51 7.30 -19.65
C ARG A 28 13.64 6.46 -20.59
N THR A 29 12.58 5.86 -20.07
CA THR A 29 11.86 4.78 -20.79
C THR A 29 10.37 5.03 -20.98
N ALA A 30 9.82 6.08 -20.35
CA ALA A 30 8.38 6.34 -20.20
C ALA A 30 7.59 5.23 -19.47
N SER A 31 8.24 4.14 -19.03
CA SER A 31 7.60 3.08 -18.23
C SER A 31 7.45 3.51 -16.77
N THR A 32 6.32 3.16 -16.17
CA THR A 32 6.01 3.41 -14.76
C THR A 32 6.15 2.17 -13.88
N GLU A 33 6.53 1.02 -14.45
CA GLU A 33 6.59 -0.26 -13.72
C GLU A 33 7.52 -0.21 -12.51
N ALA A 34 8.62 0.53 -12.58
CA ALA A 34 9.57 0.67 -11.48
C ALA A 34 8.93 1.27 -10.20
N HIS A 35 7.82 2.01 -10.33
CA HIS A 35 7.14 2.59 -9.16
C HIS A 35 6.53 1.53 -8.24
N PHE A 36 6.26 0.31 -8.71
CA PHE A 36 5.78 -0.77 -7.85
C PHE A 36 6.78 -1.13 -6.75
N ALA A 37 8.08 -0.90 -6.95
CA ALA A 37 9.13 -1.24 -5.99
C ALA A 37 9.04 -0.46 -4.66
N TRP A 38 8.47 0.75 -4.68
CA TRP A 38 8.23 1.56 -3.47
C TRP A 38 6.75 1.65 -3.10
N LEU A 39 5.84 1.61 -4.07
CA LEU A 39 4.39 1.70 -3.81
C LEU A 39 3.85 0.47 -3.09
N VAL A 40 4.19 -0.74 -3.55
CA VAL A 40 3.69 -2.00 -2.95
C VAL A 40 4.04 -2.10 -1.46
N PRO A 41 5.32 -2.02 -1.06
CA PRO A 41 5.66 -2.11 0.36
C PRO A 41 5.08 -0.95 1.19
N LEU A 42 5.02 0.27 0.65
CA LEU A 42 4.37 1.39 1.35
C LEU A 42 2.89 1.09 1.64
N LEU A 43 2.16 0.58 0.65
CA LEU A 43 0.76 0.23 0.82
C LEU A 43 0.59 -0.94 1.80
N GLU A 44 1.29 -2.05 1.57
CA GLU A 44 1.14 -3.28 2.35
C GLU A 44 1.57 -3.14 3.81
N GLU A 45 2.60 -2.34 4.08
CA GLU A 45 3.23 -2.29 5.40
C GLU A 45 2.76 -1.10 6.24
N TYR A 46 2.30 -0.01 5.61
CA TYR A 46 1.86 1.20 6.32
C TYR A 46 0.35 1.42 6.22
N TYR A 47 -0.20 1.45 5.00
CA TYR A 47 -1.61 1.79 4.80
C TYR A 47 -2.55 0.62 5.07
N ASP A 48 -2.21 -0.59 4.64
CA ASP A 48 -3.01 -1.80 4.80
C ASP A 48 -3.32 -2.14 6.27
N PRO A 49 -2.35 -2.14 7.20
CA PRO A 49 -2.64 -2.36 8.62
C PRO A 49 -3.59 -1.31 9.18
N MET A 50 -3.41 -0.05 8.80
CA MET A 50 -4.29 1.05 9.20
C MET A 50 -5.71 0.84 8.65
N TYR A 51 -5.86 0.51 7.37
CA TYR A 51 -7.16 0.25 6.76
C TYR A 51 -7.85 -0.96 7.38
N ARG A 52 -7.13 -2.06 7.62
CA ARG A 52 -7.66 -3.25 8.30
C ARG A 52 -8.13 -2.91 9.72
N TYR A 53 -7.36 -2.12 10.46
CA TYR A 53 -7.73 -1.67 11.80
C TYR A 53 -8.99 -0.80 11.79
N GLN A 54 -9.06 0.19 10.91
CA GLN A 54 -10.22 1.07 10.77
C GLN A 54 -11.46 0.31 10.30
N LEU A 55 -11.30 -0.64 9.37
CA LEU A 55 -12.37 -1.51 8.91
C LEU A 55 -12.89 -2.40 10.04
N GLY A 56 -11.98 -2.95 10.86
CA GLY A 56 -12.33 -3.75 12.04
C GLY A 56 -13.24 -3.01 13.02
N LYS A 57 -13.01 -1.70 13.24
CA LYS A 57 -13.90 -0.86 14.07
C LYS A 57 -15.32 -0.73 13.54
N LYS A 58 -15.51 -0.96 12.24
CA LYS A 58 -16.81 -0.88 11.55
C LYS A 58 -17.32 -2.25 11.12
N ALA A 59 -16.76 -3.34 11.65
CA ALA A 59 -17.07 -4.71 11.19
C ALA A 59 -18.57 -5.03 11.23
N GLY A 60 -19.31 -4.54 12.23
CA GLY A 60 -20.76 -4.72 12.34
C GLY A 60 -21.60 -4.03 11.25
N LYS A 61 -20.99 -3.17 10.42
CA LYS A 61 -21.65 -2.51 9.28
C LYS A 61 -21.35 -3.21 7.93
N ILE A 62 -20.50 -4.25 7.94
CA ILE A 62 -20.11 -4.97 6.73
C ILE A 62 -21.21 -5.98 6.39
N ILE A 63 -21.98 -5.71 5.34
CA ILE A 63 -23.05 -6.60 4.85
C ILE A 63 -22.55 -7.64 3.83
N PHE A 64 -21.37 -7.43 3.27
CA PHE A 64 -20.71 -8.36 2.36
C PHE A 64 -19.19 -8.13 2.34
N ARG A 65 -18.39 -9.20 2.18
CA ARG A 65 -16.93 -9.15 2.07
C ARG A 65 -16.45 -10.22 1.10
N GLY A 66 -15.57 -9.85 0.18
CA GLY A 66 -14.93 -10.75 -0.78
C GLY A 66 -13.80 -10.04 -1.52
N ASN A 67 -13.16 -10.76 -2.45
CA ASN A 67 -12.26 -10.17 -3.42
C ASN A 67 -13.03 -9.25 -4.39
N TRP A 68 -12.30 -8.58 -5.29
CA TRP A 68 -12.89 -7.65 -6.25
C TRP A 68 -14.01 -8.28 -7.09
N GLN A 69 -13.83 -9.51 -7.58
CA GLN A 69 -14.81 -10.21 -8.42
C GLN A 69 -16.08 -10.54 -7.63
N GLU A 70 -15.91 -11.03 -6.40
CA GLU A 70 -17.02 -11.38 -5.51
C GLU A 70 -17.85 -10.15 -5.12
N VAL A 71 -17.20 -9.03 -4.81
CA VAL A 71 -17.88 -7.76 -4.48
C VAL A 71 -18.59 -7.17 -5.69
N ALA A 72 -17.97 -7.20 -6.87
CA ALA A 72 -18.60 -6.74 -8.11
C ALA A 72 -19.86 -7.57 -8.44
N ALA A 73 -19.77 -8.90 -8.29
CA ALA A 73 -20.91 -9.79 -8.49
C ALA A 73 -22.04 -9.55 -7.47
N TRP A 74 -21.70 -9.23 -6.22
CA TRP A 74 -22.68 -8.91 -5.18
C TRP A 74 -23.42 -7.58 -5.45
N LEU A 75 -22.73 -6.57 -5.97
CA LEU A 75 -23.31 -5.25 -6.32
C LEU A 75 -24.20 -5.28 -7.57
N ALA A 76 -24.01 -6.27 -8.45
CA ALA A 76 -24.78 -6.40 -9.69
C ALA A 76 -26.12 -7.14 -9.51
N LYS A 77 -26.46 -7.55 -8.28
CA LYS A 77 -27.75 -8.15 -7.90
C LYS A 77 -28.71 -7.09 -7.40
#